data_AF-A0A932HE86-F1
#
_entry.id   AF-A0A932HE86-F1
#
_cell.length_a   1.000
_cell.length_b   1.000
_cell.length_c   1.000
_cell.angle_alpha   90.00
_cell.angle_beta   90.00
_cell.angle_gamma   90.00
#
_symmetry.space_group_name_H-M   'P 1'
#
loop_
_entity.id
_entity.type
_entity.pdbx_description
1 polymer ?
#
loop_
_entity_poly.entity_id
_entity_poly.type
_entity_poly.pdbx_seq_one_letter_code
_entity_poly.pdbx_strand_id
1 'polypeptide(L)'
;MNRSGRMTPDAELRRMSEERPPYYWQSLDFPKLIEDYPPPPAFFRTVYRMPHAQLRELQERRFRSQIARAWEIPFYQRRWRAAGLEPGDVRGVEDLAKIPPYTVRDIRDSIARNPPFGDFMGVSPQDGRRLPLVVQT
;
A
#
# COMPACT_ATOMS: atom_id res chain seq x y z
N MET A 1 -17.67 -12.36 -43.52
CA MET A 1 -18.75 -12.20 -42.51
C MET A 1 -18.13 -12.11 -41.12
N ASN A 2 -18.00 -10.91 -40.56
CA ASN A 2 -17.52 -10.74 -39.18
C ASN A 2 -18.73 -10.78 -38.25
N ARG A 3 -18.91 -11.87 -37.49
CA ARG A 3 -19.94 -11.95 -36.45
C ARG A 3 -19.48 -11.09 -35.28
N SER A 4 -19.85 -9.81 -35.31
CA SER A 4 -19.82 -8.95 -34.13
C SER A 4 -20.70 -9.57 -33.07
N GLY A 5 -20.07 -10.28 -32.11
CA GLY A 5 -20.73 -10.84 -30.95
C GLY A 5 -21.19 -9.70 -30.07
N ARG A 6 -22.42 -9.22 -30.25
CA ARG A 6 -23.05 -8.31 -29.30
C ARG A 6 -23.13 -9.04 -27.96
N MET A 7 -22.45 -8.50 -26.96
CA MET A 7 -22.59 -8.95 -25.58
C MET A 7 -24.05 -8.76 -25.15
N THR A 8 -24.55 -9.66 -24.33
CA THR A 8 -25.91 -9.55 -23.81
C THR A 8 -26.00 -8.35 -22.86
N PRO A 9 -27.16 -7.67 -22.77
CA PRO A 9 -27.34 -6.54 -21.84
C PRO A 9 -26.96 -6.88 -20.39
N ASP A 10 -27.20 -8.12 -19.96
CA ASP A 10 -26.82 -8.61 -18.63
C ASP A 10 -25.30 -8.76 -18.44
N ALA A 11 -24.57 -9.14 -19.49
CA ALA A 11 -23.11 -9.20 -19.46
C ALA A 11 -22.48 -7.80 -19.46
N GLU A 12 -23.09 -6.84 -20.16
CA GLU A 12 -22.72 -5.43 -20.07
C GLU A 12 -23.00 -4.86 -18.68
N LEU A 13 -24.18 -5.12 -18.08
CA LEU A 13 -24.53 -4.69 -16.73
C LEU A 13 -23.58 -5.26 -15.66
N ARG A 14 -23.17 -6.53 -15.80
CA ARG A 14 -22.20 -7.17 -14.89
C ARG A 14 -20.80 -6.57 -15.04
N ARG A 15 -20.34 -6.39 -16.28
CA ARG A 15 -19.08 -5.70 -16.60
C ARG A 15 -19.07 -4.26 -16.09
N MET A 16 -20.19 -3.54 -16.22
CA MET A 16 -20.36 -2.18 -15.71
C MET A 16 -20.43 -2.12 -14.17
N SER A 17 -20.96 -3.16 -13.52
CA SER A 17 -20.92 -3.28 -12.06
C SER A 17 -19.52 -3.56 -11.52
N GLU A 18 -18.70 -4.28 -12.31
CA GLU A 18 -17.28 -4.54 -12.06
C GLU A 18 -16.42 -3.31 -12.42
N GLU A 19 -16.86 -2.49 -13.39
CA GLU A 19 -16.29 -1.19 -13.80
C GLU A 19 -16.84 -0.01 -12.97
N ARG A 20 -17.26 -0.24 -11.72
CA ARG A 20 -17.59 0.88 -10.84
C ARG A 20 -16.32 1.73 -10.64
N PRO A 21 -16.31 3.02 -11.01
CA PRO A 21 -15.17 3.87 -10.72
C PRO A 21 -14.95 3.88 -9.20
N PRO A 22 -13.71 3.80 -8.71
CA PRO A 22 -13.44 3.77 -7.28
C PRO A 22 -13.85 5.11 -6.68
N TYR A 23 -15.09 5.18 -6.19
CA TYR A 23 -15.55 6.35 -5.48
C TYR A 23 -14.70 6.49 -4.22
N TYR A 24 -14.17 7.70 -3.99
CA TYR A 24 -13.25 7.96 -2.88
C TYR A 24 -13.76 7.42 -1.54
N TRP A 25 -15.03 7.67 -1.23
CA TRP A 25 -15.69 7.22 0.00
C TRP A 25 -15.91 5.70 0.10
N GLN A 26 -15.81 4.96 -1.01
CA GLN A 26 -15.86 3.50 -1.08
C GLN A 26 -14.49 2.86 -1.26
N SER A 27 -13.44 3.67 -1.46
CA SER A 27 -12.08 3.19 -1.74
C SER A 27 -11.34 2.78 -0.45
N LEU A 28 -11.92 3.05 0.72
CA LEU A 28 -11.36 2.69 2.01
C LEU A 28 -12.39 1.92 2.84
N ASP A 29 -11.92 0.87 3.49
CA ASP A 29 -12.67 0.19 4.55
C ASP A 29 -12.56 1.02 5.85
N PHE A 30 -13.42 2.04 5.96
CA PHE A 30 -13.46 2.93 7.11
C PHE A 30 -13.76 2.19 8.44
N PRO A 31 -14.72 1.24 8.51
CA PRO A 31 -14.92 0.45 9.71
C PRO A 31 -13.65 -0.25 10.17
N LYS A 32 -12.94 -0.93 9.26
CA LYS A 32 -11.67 -1.58 9.57
C LYS A 32 -10.58 -0.58 9.97
N LEU A 33 -10.51 0.57 9.30
CA LEU A 33 -9.55 1.62 9.64
C LEU A 33 -9.75 2.11 11.09
N ILE A 34 -11.00 2.31 11.51
CA ILE A 34 -11.33 2.75 12.87
C ILE A 34 -11.06 1.64 13.89
N GLU A 35 -11.30 0.37 13.52
CA GLU A 35 -10.96 -0.77 14.37
C GLU A 35 -9.43 -0.88 14.59
N ASP A 36 -8.65 -0.80 13.51
CA ASP A 36 -7.19 -0.88 13.58
C ASP A 36 -6.58 0.39 14.24
N TYR A 37 -7.13 1.57 13.98
CA TYR A 37 -6.60 2.87 14.45
C TYR A 37 -7.69 3.67 15.16
N PRO A 38 -8.12 3.23 16.36
CA PRO A 38 -9.22 3.87 17.07
C PRO A 38 -8.86 5.30 17.44
N PRO A 39 -9.68 6.31 17.10
CA PRO A 39 -9.48 7.67 17.56
C PRO A 39 -9.87 7.82 19.04
N PRO A 40 -9.53 8.95 19.70
CA PRO A 40 -10.06 9.27 21.02
C PRO A 40 -11.61 9.34 21.01
N PRO A 41 -12.31 8.90 22.07
CA PRO A 41 -11.77 8.36 23.32
C PRO A 41 -11.45 6.85 23.27
N ALA A 42 -11.79 6.15 22.18
CA ALA A 42 -11.61 4.70 22.07
C ALA A 42 -10.13 4.30 22.22
N PHE A 43 -9.20 5.06 21.63
CA PHE A 43 -7.76 4.88 21.81
C PHE A 43 -7.35 4.67 23.28
N PHE A 44 -7.80 5.57 24.16
CA PHE A 44 -7.46 5.57 25.59
C PHE A 44 -8.06 4.40 26.36
N ARG A 45 -9.06 3.73 25.78
CA ARG A 45 -9.72 2.55 26.35
C ARG A 45 -9.20 1.24 25.76
N THR A 46 -8.57 1.28 24.58
CA THR A 46 -8.07 0.10 23.85
C THR A 46 -6.54 0.09 23.78
N VAL A 47 -5.96 0.56 22.66
CA VAL A 47 -4.53 0.47 22.33
C VAL A 47 -3.65 1.09 23.43
N TYR A 48 -4.09 2.21 24.01
CA TYR A 48 -3.35 2.89 25.09
C TYR A 48 -3.14 2.01 26.34
N ARG A 49 -4.06 1.07 26.60
CA ARG A 49 -4.02 0.17 27.77
C ARG A 49 -3.55 -1.24 27.42
N MET A 50 -3.10 -1.46 26.18
CA MET A 50 -2.70 -2.77 25.71
C MET A 50 -1.47 -3.28 26.47
N PRO A 51 -1.48 -4.53 26.98
CA PRO A 51 -0.30 -5.14 27.58
C PRO A 51 0.89 -5.16 26.61
N HIS A 52 2.11 -5.03 27.14
CA HIS A 52 3.33 -4.99 26.31
C HIS A 52 3.46 -6.15 25.31
N ALA A 53 3.13 -7.38 25.72
CA ALA A 53 3.19 -8.54 24.83
C ALA A 53 2.23 -8.41 23.64
N GLN A 54 1.00 -7.97 23.88
CA GLN A 54 0.00 -7.74 22.82
C GLN A 54 0.40 -6.58 21.91
N LEU A 55 0.96 -5.51 22.50
CA LEU A 55 1.46 -4.38 21.71
C LEU A 55 2.62 -4.82 20.81
N ARG A 56 3.50 -5.69 21.30
CA ARG A 56 4.61 -6.21 20.52
C ARG A 56 4.12 -7.09 19.37
N GLU A 57 3.16 -7.97 19.60
CA GLU A 57 2.55 -8.77 18.54
C GLU A 57 1.88 -7.90 17.47
N LEU A 58 1.18 -6.84 17.88
CA LEU A 58 0.58 -5.87 16.96
C LEU A 58 1.64 -5.15 16.10
N GLN A 59 2.75 -4.74 16.72
CA GLN A 59 3.88 -4.12 16.02
C GLN A 59 4.49 -5.09 15.00
N GLU A 60 4.74 -6.35 15.37
CA GLU A 60 5.27 -7.38 14.47
C GLU A 60 4.37 -7.61 13.27
N ARG A 61 3.07 -7.78 13.51
CA ARG A 61 2.07 -7.97 12.44
C ARG A 61 2.10 -6.81 11.46
N ARG A 62 2.03 -5.58 11.96
CA ARG A 62 2.02 -4.37 11.11
C ARG A 62 3.34 -4.18 10.37
N PHE A 63 4.46 -4.38 11.05
CA PHE A 63 5.78 -4.27 10.45
C PHE A 63 5.95 -5.25 9.29
N ARG A 64 5.59 -6.51 9.46
CA ARG A 64 5.62 -7.52 8.38
C ARG A 64 4.78 -7.12 7.18
N SER A 65 3.57 -6.58 7.40
CA SER A 65 2.73 -6.06 6.32
C SER A 65 3.40 -4.89 5.58
N GLN A 66 4.09 -3.99 6.29
CA GLN A 66 4.83 -2.89 5.67
C GLN A 66 6.05 -3.38 4.88
N ILE A 67 6.79 -4.37 5.38
CA ILE A 67 7.92 -4.97 4.66
C ILE A 67 7.45 -5.66 3.37
N ALA A 68 6.36 -6.42 3.42
CA ALA A 68 5.77 -7.04 2.24
C ALA A 68 5.36 -5.97 1.20
N ARG A 69 4.67 -4.91 1.64
CA ARG A 69 4.29 -3.79 0.78
C ARG A 69 5.50 -3.07 0.17
N ALA A 70 6.55 -2.85 0.95
CA ALA A 70 7.77 -2.19 0.47
C ALA A 70 8.45 -3.00 -0.65
N TRP A 71 8.48 -4.33 -0.54
CA TRP A 71 8.99 -5.21 -1.59
C TRP A 71 8.21 -5.15 -2.90
N GLU A 72 7.01 -4.56 -2.94
CA GLU A 72 6.28 -4.32 -4.20
C GLU A 72 6.72 -3.03 -4.90
N ILE A 73 7.41 -2.12 -4.20
CA ILE A 73 7.72 -0.77 -4.69
C ILE A 73 9.14 -0.74 -5.27
N PRO A 74 9.33 -0.32 -6.54
CA PRO A 74 10.64 -0.38 -7.20
C PRO A 74 11.77 0.36 -6.49
N PHE A 75 11.46 1.49 -5.83
CA PHE A 75 12.43 2.23 -5.03
C PHE A 75 13.08 1.39 -3.93
N TYR A 76 12.27 0.70 -3.13
CA TYR A 76 12.77 -0.14 -2.04
C TYR A 76 13.47 -1.38 -2.59
N GLN A 77 12.90 -2.05 -3.60
CA GLN A 77 13.54 -3.21 -4.25
C GLN A 77 14.98 -2.91 -4.68
N ARG A 78 15.22 -1.77 -5.34
CA ARG A 78 16.57 -1.40 -5.79
C ARG A 78 17.51 -1.07 -4.64
N ARG A 79 17.05 -0.27 -3.66
CA ARG A 79 17.91 0.08 -2.50
C ARG A 79 18.25 -1.13 -1.66
N TRP A 80 17.29 -1.99 -1.41
CA TRP A 80 17.47 -3.16 -0.55
C TRP A 80 18.36 -4.19 -1.21
N ARG A 81 18.16 -4.48 -2.50
CA ARG A 81 19.10 -5.33 -3.26
C ARG A 81 20.52 -4.74 -3.34
N ALA A 82 20.65 -3.43 -3.51
CA ALA A 82 21.96 -2.77 -3.50
C ALA A 82 22.66 -2.86 -2.12
N ALA A 83 21.90 -3.02 -1.04
CA ALA A 83 22.39 -3.28 0.31
C ALA A 83 22.53 -4.80 0.62
N GLY A 84 22.30 -5.68 -0.36
CA GLY A 84 22.41 -7.13 -0.21
C GLY A 84 21.23 -7.81 0.48
N LEU A 85 20.07 -7.14 0.59
CA LEU A 85 18.84 -7.71 1.15
C LEU A 85 18.01 -8.39 0.07
N GLU A 86 17.42 -9.53 0.43
CA GLU A 86 16.45 -10.30 -0.33
C GLU A 86 15.10 -10.42 0.40
N PRO A 87 14.00 -10.74 -0.31
CA PRO A 87 12.72 -11.01 0.32
C PRO A 87 12.84 -12.14 1.37
N GLY A 88 12.50 -11.83 2.63
CA GLY A 88 12.57 -12.77 3.75
C GLY A 88 13.73 -12.54 4.73
N ASP A 89 14.67 -11.66 4.42
CA ASP A 89 15.80 -11.33 5.31
C ASP A 89 15.42 -10.46 6.51
N VAL A 90 14.33 -9.71 6.36
CA VAL A 90 13.71 -8.88 7.40
C VAL A 90 12.44 -9.58 7.86
N ARG A 91 12.48 -10.22 9.03
CA ARG A 91 11.43 -11.12 9.52
C ARG A 91 10.54 -10.49 10.58
N GLY A 92 11.01 -9.44 11.24
CA GLY A 92 10.31 -8.78 12.33
C GLY A 92 11.00 -7.48 12.76
N VAL A 93 10.45 -6.82 13.77
CA VAL A 93 10.88 -5.47 14.18
C VAL A 93 12.37 -5.42 14.60
N GLU A 94 12.91 -6.52 15.13
CA GLU A 94 14.34 -6.62 15.50
C GLU A 94 15.28 -6.51 14.29
N ASP A 95 14.80 -6.81 13.09
CA ASP A 95 15.58 -6.72 11.85
C ASP A 95 15.57 -5.31 11.24
N LEU A 96 14.92 -4.32 11.89
CA LEU A 96 14.82 -2.95 11.38
C LEU A 96 16.20 -2.34 11.09
N ALA A 97 17.21 -2.65 11.90
CA ALA A 97 18.58 -2.17 11.71
C ALA A 97 19.25 -2.65 10.42
N LYS A 98 18.74 -3.72 9.79
CA LYS A 98 19.23 -4.19 8.48
C LYS A 98 18.78 -3.30 7.33
N ILE A 99 17.70 -2.54 7.52
CA ILE A 99 17.10 -1.73 6.46
C ILE A 99 17.89 -0.44 6.26
N PRO A 100 18.46 -0.19 5.07
CA PRO A 100 19.21 1.03 4.83
C PRO A 100 18.29 2.26 4.86
N PRO A 101 18.65 3.34 5.58
CA PRO A 101 17.88 4.58 5.55
C PRO A 101 17.97 5.25 4.17
N TYR A 102 17.08 6.20 3.95
CA TYR A 102 17.12 7.07 2.77
C TYR A 102 16.88 8.52 3.16
N THR A 103 17.29 9.41 2.26
CA THR A 103 17.29 10.85 2.44
C THR A 103 16.30 11.52 1.49
N VAL A 104 16.03 12.80 1.72
CA VAL A 104 15.24 13.61 0.79
C VAL A 104 15.88 13.66 -0.61
N ARG A 105 17.21 13.58 -0.71
CA ARG A 105 17.91 13.50 -2.00
C ARG A 105 17.49 12.25 -2.78
N ASP A 106 17.42 11.11 -2.11
CA ASP A 106 17.01 9.85 -2.74
C ASP A 106 15.58 9.90 -3.29
N ILE A 107 14.68 10.62 -2.59
CA ILE A 107 13.31 10.88 -3.04
C ILE A 107 13.33 11.77 -4.29
N ARG A 108 14.13 12.84 -4.31
CA ARG A 108 14.28 13.72 -5.49
C ARG A 108 14.82 12.94 -6.68
N ASP A 109 15.82 12.10 -6.47
CA ASP A 109 16.38 11.25 -7.54
C ASP A 109 15.34 10.23 -8.04
N SER A 110 14.47 9.71 -7.16
CA SER A 110 13.32 8.90 -7.55
C SER A 110 12.35 9.65 -8.46
N ILE A 111 11.98 10.89 -8.09
CA ILE A 111 11.08 11.73 -8.87
C ILE A 111 11.68 12.05 -10.24
N ALA A 112 12.98 12.39 -10.28
CA ALA A 112 13.70 12.66 -11.53
C ALA A 112 13.77 11.42 -12.44
N ARG A 113 13.95 10.22 -11.87
CA ARG A 113 13.96 8.95 -12.64
C ARG A 113 12.60 8.57 -13.20
N ASN A 114 11.52 8.81 -12.45
CA ASN A 114 10.17 8.40 -12.84
C ASN A 114 9.12 9.49 -12.57
N PRO A 115 9.10 10.59 -13.34
CA PRO A 115 8.14 11.66 -13.15
C PRO A 115 6.68 11.19 -13.33
N PRO A 116 5.70 11.86 -12.70
CA PRO A 116 5.83 13.02 -11.81
C PRO A 116 5.97 12.63 -10.33
N PHE A 117 5.60 11.40 -9.95
CA PHE A 117 5.51 10.97 -8.55
C PHE A 117 6.73 10.17 -8.07
N GLY A 118 7.67 9.88 -8.96
CA GLY A 118 8.80 9.01 -8.68
C GLY A 118 8.43 7.54 -8.62
N ASP A 119 9.44 6.72 -8.38
CA ASP A 119 9.29 5.28 -8.16
C ASP A 119 9.23 4.88 -6.67
N PHE A 120 9.30 5.87 -5.76
CA PHE A 120 9.17 5.70 -4.31
C PHE A 120 7.72 5.68 -3.81
N MET A 121 6.82 6.44 -4.43
CA MET A 121 5.44 6.61 -3.93
C MET A 121 4.63 5.31 -3.97
N GLY A 122 5.08 4.32 -4.74
CA GLY A 122 4.37 3.05 -4.90
C GLY A 122 3.02 3.19 -5.61
N VAL A 123 2.79 4.32 -6.29
CA VAL A 123 1.67 4.52 -7.21
C VAL A 123 1.86 3.67 -8.46
N SER A 124 0.76 3.20 -9.02
CA SER A 124 0.76 2.57 -10.34
C SER A 124 -0.34 3.22 -11.17
N PRO A 125 -0.08 4.40 -11.77
CA PRO A 125 -1.09 5.11 -12.54
C PRO A 125 -1.63 4.30 -13.72
N GLN A 126 -0.84 3.34 -14.22
CA GLN A 126 -1.16 2.54 -15.39
C GLN A 126 -2.22 1.45 -15.12
N ASP A 127 -2.19 0.83 -13.93
CA ASP A 127 -3.08 -0.29 -13.59
C ASP A 127 -3.90 -0.08 -12.30
N GLY A 128 -3.64 1.02 -11.57
CA GLY A 128 -4.35 1.39 -10.34
C GLY A 128 -4.13 0.44 -9.16
N ARG A 129 -3.30 -0.60 -9.28
CA ARG A 129 -3.28 -1.72 -8.34
C ARG A 129 -2.75 -1.39 -6.94
N ARG A 130 -1.94 -0.35 -6.81
CA ARG A 130 -1.11 -0.12 -5.61
C ARG A 130 -1.47 1.15 -4.82
N LEU A 131 -2.00 2.15 -5.52
CA LEU A 131 -2.56 3.37 -4.93
C LEU A 131 -3.42 4.05 -6.01
N PRO A 132 -4.75 4.02 -5.92
CA PRO A 132 -5.59 4.78 -6.84
C PRO A 132 -5.38 6.27 -6.58
N LEU A 133 -4.99 7.02 -7.62
CA LEU A 133 -4.74 8.46 -7.52
C LEU A 133 -5.94 9.23 -8.07
N VAL A 134 -6.50 10.13 -7.27
CA VAL A 134 -7.45 11.15 -7.72
C VAL A 134 -6.70 12.47 -7.84
N VAL A 135 -6.56 12.98 -9.06
CA VAL A 135 -5.95 14.30 -9.31
C VAL A 135 -7.09 15.32 -9.39
N GLN A 136 -7.11 16.25 -8.44
CA GLN A 136 -8.01 17.40 -8.48
C GLN A 136 -7.24 18.56 -9.14
N THR A 137 -7.83 19.15 -10.19
CA THR A 137 -7.29 20.33 -10.89
C THR A 137 -7.98 21.58 -10.38
#